data_AF-J0L3V0-F1
#
_entry.id   AF-J0L3V0-F1
#
_cell.length_a   1.000
_cell.length_b   1.000
_cell.length_c   1.000
_cell.angle_alpha   90.00
_cell.angle_beta   90.00
_cell.angle_gamma   90.00
#
_symmetry.space_group_name_H-M   'P 1'
#
loop_
_entity.id
_entity.type
_entity.pdbx_description
1 polymer ?
#
loop_
_entity_poly.entity_id
_entity_poly.type
_entity_poly.pdbx_seq_one_letter_code
_entity_poly.pdbx_strand_id
1 'polypeptide(L)'
;MKIFLILLFVLFQSCENSGEEKESEAEETSIRISGIAIDGYLSGSNVELLGETTVTDENGTWELYFPISEKENLKESFVTIKNGIDTATGEEYEGVIRVPVTSWYSATVGTPITTIISAMMNEDKNSSSAYSDFSCLSGIPVETLYLDHMEMIQDGDPETRKTGIKIVKTALVIQKSLKYLSK
;
A
#
# COMPACT_ATOMS: atom_id res chain seq x y z
N MET A 1 -19.93 24.01 -37.14
CA MET A 1 -20.32 22.74 -37.79
C MET A 1 -19.82 21.61 -36.89
N LYS A 2 -20.72 20.80 -36.30
CA LYS A 2 -20.35 19.60 -35.51
C LYS A 2 -20.74 18.34 -36.31
N ILE A 3 -19.88 17.34 -36.27
CA ILE A 3 -20.00 16.00 -36.89
C ILE A 3 -20.18 15.04 -35.68
N PHE A 4 -21.20 14.15 -35.63
CA PHE A 4 -21.23 12.77 -36.20
C PHE A 4 -20.10 11.89 -35.59
N LEU A 5 -20.22 10.59 -35.27
CA LEU A 5 -21.29 9.55 -35.25
C LEU A 5 -20.70 8.34 -34.41
N ILE A 6 -21.37 7.34 -33.81
CA ILE A 6 -22.77 6.83 -33.76
C ILE A 6 -23.08 6.09 -32.41
N LEU A 7 -24.33 5.68 -32.23
CA LEU A 7 -24.94 4.62 -31.39
C LEU A 7 -24.10 3.44 -30.82
N LEU A 8 -24.57 2.87 -29.69
CA LEU A 8 -25.41 1.64 -29.74
C LEU A 8 -26.50 1.59 -28.63
N PHE A 9 -27.59 0.90 -28.94
CA PHE A 9 -28.83 0.77 -28.17
C PHE A 9 -28.88 -0.61 -27.49
N VAL A 10 -29.46 -0.67 -26.28
CA VAL A 10 -30.40 -1.74 -25.92
C VAL A 10 -31.56 -1.11 -25.17
N LEU A 11 -32.78 -1.27 -25.69
CA LEU A 11 -34.01 -1.09 -24.92
C LEU A 11 -34.57 -2.46 -24.59
N PHE A 12 -35.04 -2.64 -23.36
CA PHE A 12 -36.16 -3.52 -23.06
C PHE A 12 -37.15 -2.74 -22.20
N GLN A 13 -38.36 -2.54 -22.72
CA GLN A 13 -39.52 -2.22 -21.90
C GLN A 13 -40.32 -3.50 -21.70
N SER A 14 -40.76 -3.73 -20.46
CA SER A 14 -41.90 -4.57 -20.12
C SER A 14 -42.75 -3.81 -19.09
N CYS A 15 -44.04 -4.09 -19.04
CA CYS A 15 -45.00 -3.26 -18.32
C CYS A 15 -45.06 -3.55 -16.80
N GLU A 16 -45.50 -2.52 -16.06
CA GLU A 16 -46.32 -2.58 -14.84
C GLU A 16 -45.97 -3.66 -13.78
N ASN A 17 -45.35 -3.25 -12.67
CA ASN A 17 -46.10 -2.89 -11.45
C ASN A 17 -45.17 -2.31 -10.34
N SER A 18 -45.76 -1.57 -9.40
CA SER A 18 -45.33 -1.38 -7.99
C SER A 18 -43.83 -1.28 -7.63
N GLY A 19 -43.38 -0.08 -7.25
CA GLY A 19 -42.18 0.10 -6.41
C GLY A 19 -41.42 1.40 -6.68
N GLU A 20 -41.48 2.36 -5.75
CA GLU A 20 -40.38 3.34 -5.61
C GLU A 20 -39.23 2.67 -4.84
N GLU A 21 -38.45 1.83 -5.51
CA GLU A 21 -37.15 1.42 -4.98
C GLU A 21 -36.20 2.60 -5.05
N LYS A 22 -36.21 3.41 -3.99
CA LYS A 22 -35.11 4.32 -3.68
C LYS A 22 -33.91 3.44 -3.34
N GLU A 23 -33.01 3.31 -4.32
CA GLU A 23 -31.65 2.84 -4.09
C GLU A 23 -31.01 3.73 -3.02
N SER A 24 -31.01 3.25 -1.77
CA SER A 24 -30.44 4.00 -0.66
C SER A 24 -28.93 3.87 -0.71
N GLU A 25 -28.28 4.87 -1.31
CA GLU A 25 -26.85 5.08 -1.22
C GLU A 25 -26.45 5.06 0.27
N ALA A 26 -25.85 3.95 0.70
CA ALA A 26 -25.52 3.73 2.09
C ALA A 26 -24.28 4.57 2.43
N GLU A 27 -24.41 5.54 3.33
CA GLU A 27 -23.29 6.38 3.74
C GLU A 27 -22.12 5.51 4.23
N GLU A 28 -20.93 5.69 3.64
CA GLU A 28 -19.69 5.06 4.12
C GLU A 28 -19.37 5.59 5.53
N THR A 29 -19.80 4.87 6.57
CA THR A 29 -19.53 5.25 7.97
C THR A 29 -18.09 5.02 8.41
N SER A 30 -17.32 4.25 7.63
CA SER A 30 -15.94 3.87 7.94
C SER A 30 -15.02 3.88 6.71
N ILE A 31 -13.73 4.04 6.96
CA ILE A 31 -12.63 4.00 6.00
C ILE A 31 -11.80 2.75 6.29
N ARG A 32 -11.65 1.88 5.31
CA ARG A 32 -10.74 0.72 5.37
C ARG A 32 -9.35 1.12 4.89
N ILE A 33 -8.37 1.10 5.78
CA ILE A 33 -6.95 1.17 5.44
C ILE A 33 -6.43 -0.27 5.38
N SER A 34 -5.69 -0.61 4.32
CA SER A 34 -5.17 -1.97 4.13
C SER A 34 -3.79 -1.94 3.50
N GLY A 35 -3.05 -3.03 3.62
CA GLY A 35 -1.71 -3.12 3.06
C GLY A 35 -1.07 -4.49 3.18
N ILE A 36 0.21 -4.54 2.79
CA ILE A 36 1.05 -5.74 2.82
C ILE A 36 2.41 -5.36 3.42
N ALA A 37 2.88 -6.11 4.41
CA ALA A 37 4.20 -5.94 5.03
C ALA A 37 5.21 -6.90 4.38
N ILE A 38 6.20 -6.36 3.67
CA ILE A 38 7.12 -7.17 2.87
C ILE A 38 8.60 -6.92 3.25
N ASP A 39 9.19 -7.92 3.88
CA ASP A 39 10.61 -8.23 3.89
C ASP A 39 10.73 -9.75 3.79
N GLY A 40 10.30 -10.31 2.65
CA GLY A 40 10.00 -11.75 2.49
C GLY A 40 8.55 -12.16 2.80
N TYR A 41 7.65 -11.18 2.93
CA TYR A 41 6.38 -11.21 3.68
C TYR A 41 6.58 -11.40 5.18
N LEU A 42 5.98 -10.51 5.98
CA LEU A 42 6.08 -10.53 7.43
C LEU A 42 4.76 -10.95 8.07
N SER A 43 4.72 -12.15 8.66
CA SER A 43 3.54 -12.70 9.33
C SER A 43 3.57 -12.48 10.84
N GLY A 44 2.42 -12.23 11.46
CA GLY A 44 2.33 -11.98 12.91
C GLY A 44 2.93 -10.64 13.37
N SER A 45 3.26 -9.72 12.45
CA SER A 45 3.74 -8.38 12.78
C SER A 45 2.62 -7.55 13.40
N ASN A 46 2.94 -6.78 14.43
CA ASN A 46 2.02 -5.79 14.98
C ASN A 46 2.02 -4.56 14.06
N VAL A 47 0.82 -4.18 13.60
CA VAL A 47 0.56 -3.02 12.74
C VAL A 47 -0.17 -1.97 13.55
N GLU A 48 0.31 -0.73 13.52
CA GLU A 48 -0.20 0.38 14.33
C GLU A 48 -0.39 1.65 13.48
N LEU A 49 -1.56 2.29 13.59
CA LEU A 49 -1.86 3.56 12.94
C LEU A 49 -2.81 4.39 13.81
N LEU A 50 -2.40 5.61 14.18
CA LEU A 50 -3.17 6.54 15.03
C LEU A 50 -3.68 5.96 16.38
N GLY A 51 -3.08 4.87 16.86
CA GLY A 51 -3.47 4.16 18.08
C GLY A 51 -4.34 2.91 17.85
N GLU A 52 -4.94 2.77 16.66
CA GLU A 52 -5.57 1.52 16.24
C GLU A 52 -4.51 0.48 15.87
N THR A 53 -4.79 -0.80 16.17
CA THR A 53 -3.82 -1.89 15.97
C THR A 53 -4.43 -3.14 15.36
N THR A 54 -3.63 -3.85 14.55
CA THR A 54 -3.97 -5.14 13.94
C THR A 54 -2.71 -6.02 13.82
N VAL A 55 -2.84 -7.21 13.23
CA VAL A 55 -1.75 -8.18 13.03
C VAL A 55 -1.76 -8.68 11.60
N THR A 56 -0.57 -8.92 11.01
CA THR A 56 -0.46 -9.44 9.64
C THR A 56 -0.76 -10.94 9.52
N ASP A 57 -1.36 -11.35 8.39
CA ASP A 57 -1.61 -12.75 8.04
C ASP A 57 -0.34 -13.48 7.52
N GLU A 58 -0.49 -14.70 6.99
CA GLU A 58 0.61 -15.48 6.39
C GLU A 58 1.21 -14.87 5.11
N ASN A 59 0.46 -13.99 4.43
CA ASN A 59 0.86 -13.28 3.22
C ASN A 59 1.31 -11.83 3.54
N GLY A 60 1.51 -11.50 4.82
CA GLY A 60 1.84 -10.16 5.29
C GLY A 60 0.72 -9.12 5.16
N THR A 61 -0.49 -9.51 4.77
CA THR A 61 -1.63 -8.60 4.58
C THR A 61 -2.22 -8.16 5.92
N TRP A 62 -2.77 -6.95 5.95
CA TRP A 62 -3.40 -6.37 7.14
C TRP A 62 -4.50 -5.37 6.78
N GLU A 63 -5.46 -5.19 7.69
CA GLU A 63 -6.56 -4.23 7.57
C GLU A 63 -6.85 -3.51 8.89
N LEU A 64 -7.18 -2.23 8.79
CA LEU A 64 -7.66 -1.35 9.86
C LEU A 64 -8.89 -0.57 9.40
N TYR A 65 -9.82 -0.31 10.31
CA TYR A 65 -11.08 0.37 10.03
C TYR A 65 -11.23 1.59 10.93
N PHE A 66 -11.36 2.77 10.32
CA PHE A 66 -11.49 4.05 11.02
C PHE A 66 -12.88 4.66 10.77
N PRO A 67 -13.45 5.42 11.72
CA PRO A 67 -14.62 6.25 11.43
C PRO A 67 -14.33 7.25 10.31
N ILE A 68 -15.32 7.57 9.46
CA ILE A 68 -15.10 8.52 8.35
C ILE A 68 -14.74 9.95 8.81
N SER A 69 -14.96 10.29 10.09
CA SER A 69 -14.45 11.53 10.71
C SER A 69 -12.93 11.65 10.71
N GLU A 70 -12.21 10.52 10.75
CA GLU A 70 -10.74 10.50 10.85
C GLU A 70 -10.04 10.72 9.49
N LYS A 71 -10.80 10.90 8.39
CA LYS A 71 -10.26 11.03 7.02
C LYS A 71 -9.17 12.08 6.85
N GLU A 72 -9.24 13.16 7.62
CA GLU A 72 -8.23 14.22 7.62
C GLU A 72 -7.02 13.88 8.49
N ASN A 73 -7.21 13.23 9.64
CA ASN A 73 -6.13 12.76 10.53
C ASN A 73 -5.30 11.63 9.89
N LEU A 74 -5.91 10.87 8.99
CA LEU A 74 -5.25 9.82 8.21
C LEU A 74 -4.32 10.37 7.10
N LYS A 75 -4.44 11.65 6.69
CA LYS A 75 -3.60 12.22 5.62
C LYS A 75 -2.15 12.37 6.07
N GLU A 76 -1.25 11.83 5.25
CA GLU A 76 0.20 11.86 5.49
C GLU A 76 0.63 11.23 6.84
N SER A 77 -0.30 10.52 7.47
CA SER A 77 -0.05 9.66 8.63
C SER A 77 0.81 8.46 8.23
N PHE A 78 1.38 7.79 9.24
CA PHE A 78 2.29 6.67 9.02
C PHE A 78 1.82 5.42 9.74
N VAL A 79 1.64 4.34 8.98
CA VAL A 79 1.52 3.00 9.55
C VAL A 79 2.91 2.58 10.03
N THR A 80 2.95 2.03 11.24
CA THR A 80 4.16 1.45 11.84
C THR A 80 3.97 -0.06 11.96
N ILE A 81 4.89 -0.84 11.43
CA ILE A 81 4.84 -2.31 11.43
C ILE A 81 6.11 -2.84 12.10
N LYS A 82 5.96 -3.70 13.10
CA LYS A 82 7.05 -4.14 14.00
C LYS A 82 6.86 -5.60 14.42
N ASN A 83 7.96 -6.27 14.74
CA ASN A 83 8.02 -7.71 15.04
C ASN A 83 7.49 -8.56 13.87
N GLY A 84 7.16 -9.83 14.14
CA GLY A 84 6.67 -10.80 13.16
C GLY A 84 7.79 -11.72 12.66
N ILE A 85 7.44 -12.62 11.75
CA ILE A 85 8.32 -13.64 11.17
C ILE A 85 8.37 -13.41 9.65
N ASP A 86 9.57 -13.31 9.09
CA ASP A 86 9.80 -13.35 7.65
C ASP A 86 9.46 -14.76 7.14
N THR A 87 8.44 -14.91 6.28
CA THR A 87 7.97 -16.24 5.83
C THR A 87 8.89 -16.88 4.80
N ALA A 88 9.82 -16.13 4.20
CA ALA A 88 10.84 -16.65 3.29
C ALA A 88 12.07 -17.22 4.01
N THR A 89 12.35 -16.82 5.27
CA THR A 89 13.47 -17.36 6.08
C THR A 89 13.06 -18.13 7.33
N GLY A 90 11.91 -17.79 7.93
CA GLY A 90 11.49 -18.27 9.25
C GLY A 90 12.17 -17.54 10.42
N GLU A 91 12.88 -16.44 10.18
CA GLU A 91 13.54 -15.62 11.22
C GLU A 91 12.64 -14.48 11.73
N GLU A 92 12.87 -14.00 12.96
CA GLU A 92 12.14 -12.87 13.54
C GLU A 92 12.56 -11.53 12.91
N TYR A 93 11.57 -10.70 12.55
CA TYR A 93 11.81 -9.36 12.03
C TYR A 93 12.11 -8.37 13.17
N GLU A 94 13.40 -8.22 13.49
CA GLU A 94 13.94 -7.27 14.48
C GLU A 94 13.76 -5.77 14.12
N GLY A 95 13.16 -5.45 12.97
CA GLY A 95 13.09 -4.09 12.45
C GLY A 95 11.79 -3.34 12.80
N VAL A 96 11.72 -2.10 12.32
CA VAL A 96 10.47 -1.32 12.25
C VAL A 96 10.31 -0.82 10.82
N ILE A 97 9.24 -1.24 10.15
CA ILE A 97 8.79 -0.67 8.89
C ILE A 97 7.91 0.54 9.21
N ARG A 98 8.17 1.65 8.52
CA ARG A 98 7.27 2.82 8.45
C ARG A 98 6.79 2.97 7.01
N VAL A 99 5.51 3.28 6.81
CA VAL A 99 4.96 3.54 5.48
C VAL A 99 3.91 4.65 5.57
N PRO A 100 3.95 5.67 4.68
CA PRO A 100 2.96 6.73 4.70
C PRO A 100 1.66 6.24 4.06
N VAL A 101 0.51 6.65 4.60
CA VAL A 101 -0.78 6.33 4.00
C VAL A 101 -1.01 7.26 2.81
N THR A 102 -0.98 6.71 1.60
CA THR A 102 -1.12 7.44 0.33
C THR A 102 -2.50 7.32 -0.31
N SER A 103 -3.32 6.37 0.14
CA SER A 103 -4.61 6.02 -0.47
C SER A 103 -5.53 5.33 0.55
N TRP A 104 -6.84 5.51 0.35
CA TRP A 104 -7.90 4.82 1.09
C TRP A 104 -8.50 3.64 0.30
N TYR A 105 -8.16 3.53 -0.98
CA TYR A 105 -8.85 2.67 -1.95
C TYR A 105 -7.95 1.54 -2.50
N SER A 106 -6.67 1.52 -2.11
CA SER A 106 -5.67 0.56 -2.58
C SER A 106 -4.79 0.11 -1.42
N ALA A 107 -4.36 -1.16 -1.45
CA ALA A 107 -3.43 -1.68 -0.46
C ALA A 107 -2.10 -0.90 -0.47
N THR A 108 -1.58 -0.61 0.72
CA THR A 108 -0.30 0.07 0.94
C THR A 108 0.82 -0.95 1.16
N VAL A 109 1.82 -0.99 0.29
CA VAL A 109 2.96 -1.92 0.41
C VAL A 109 4.04 -1.32 1.32
N GLY A 110 4.18 -1.84 2.55
CA GLY A 110 5.16 -1.41 3.54
C GLY A 110 6.44 -2.26 3.48
N THR A 111 7.60 -1.62 3.44
CA THR A 111 8.91 -2.27 3.25
C THR A 111 10.03 -1.53 4.00
N PRO A 112 11.25 -2.10 4.09
CA PRO A 112 12.44 -1.33 4.49
C PRO A 112 12.67 -0.07 3.63
N ILE A 113 12.29 -0.09 2.34
CA ILE A 113 12.35 1.08 1.44
C ILE A 113 11.36 2.18 1.86
N THR A 114 10.10 1.84 2.17
CA THR A 114 9.12 2.86 2.56
C THR A 114 9.47 3.55 3.87
N THR A 115 10.31 2.92 4.69
CA THR A 115 10.85 3.51 5.93
C THR A 115 11.81 4.65 5.62
N ILE A 116 12.63 4.52 4.58
CA ILE A 116 13.49 5.60 4.07
C ILE A 116 12.64 6.68 3.39
N ILE A 117 11.65 6.30 2.58
CA ILE A 117 10.71 7.27 1.97
C ILE A 117 9.96 8.06 3.04
N SER A 118 9.55 7.41 4.13
CA SER A 118 8.93 8.04 5.29
C SER A 118 9.87 9.02 6.01
N ALA A 119 11.17 8.73 6.05
CA ALA A 119 12.20 9.62 6.60
C ALA A 119 12.62 10.74 5.62
N MET A 120 12.23 10.64 4.34
CA MET A 120 12.40 11.69 3.33
C MET A 120 11.19 12.64 3.26
N MET A 121 10.08 12.31 3.91
CA MET A 121 8.95 13.21 4.13
C MET A 121 9.24 14.16 5.30
N ASN A 122 8.87 15.43 5.13
CA ASN A 122 8.93 16.48 6.16
C ASN A 122 7.88 17.55 5.84
N GLU A 123 7.86 18.66 6.59
CA GLU A 123 6.86 19.73 6.41
C GLU A 123 6.83 20.35 4.99
N ASP A 124 7.95 20.27 4.25
CA ASP A 124 8.06 20.71 2.84
C ASP A 124 7.85 19.57 1.81
N LYS A 125 7.73 18.31 2.25
CA LYS A 125 7.73 17.12 1.38
C LYS A 125 6.61 16.13 1.73
N ASN A 126 5.52 16.26 0.98
CA ASN A 126 4.49 15.23 0.85
C ASN A 126 5.06 13.89 0.32
N SER A 127 4.26 12.83 0.45
CA SER A 127 4.63 11.47 0.05
C SER A 127 5.03 11.36 -1.43
N SER A 128 4.30 11.98 -2.36
CA SER A 128 4.59 11.92 -3.80
C SER A 128 5.99 12.46 -4.13
N SER A 129 6.38 13.58 -3.53
CA SER A 129 7.74 14.12 -3.65
C SER A 129 8.80 13.16 -3.10
N ALA A 130 8.55 12.53 -1.93
CA ALA A 130 9.50 11.60 -1.32
C ALA A 130 9.68 10.30 -2.13
N TYR A 131 8.60 9.75 -2.68
CA TYR A 131 8.64 8.60 -3.60
C TYR A 131 9.40 8.96 -4.90
N SER A 132 9.19 10.16 -5.44
CA SER A 132 9.90 10.66 -6.63
C SER A 132 11.41 10.83 -6.39
N ASP A 133 11.80 11.44 -5.25
CA ASP A 133 13.20 11.58 -4.86
C ASP A 133 13.88 10.20 -4.66
N PHE A 134 13.21 9.25 -4.02
CA PHE A 134 13.74 7.90 -3.83
C PHE A 134 13.88 7.14 -5.17
N SER A 135 12.90 7.28 -6.06
CA SER A 135 12.96 6.77 -7.45
C SER A 135 14.18 7.33 -8.18
N CYS A 136 14.43 8.64 -8.09
CA CYS A 136 15.60 9.30 -8.67
C CYS A 136 16.93 8.77 -8.10
N LEU A 137 17.04 8.64 -6.77
CA LEU A 137 18.26 8.16 -6.10
C LEU A 137 18.57 6.68 -6.35
N SER A 138 17.54 5.83 -6.40
CA SER A 138 17.67 4.39 -6.59
C SER A 138 17.66 3.96 -8.05
N GLY A 139 17.11 4.77 -8.95
CA GLY A 139 16.76 4.41 -10.31
C GLY A 139 15.72 3.28 -10.39
N ILE A 140 14.84 3.16 -9.40
CA ILE A 140 13.69 2.24 -9.40
C ILE A 140 12.46 3.05 -9.84
N PRO A 141 11.70 2.64 -10.87
CA PRO A 141 10.54 3.39 -11.33
C PRO A 141 9.51 3.59 -10.21
N VAL A 142 9.01 4.81 -10.06
CA VAL A 142 8.20 5.23 -8.90
C VAL A 142 6.92 4.41 -8.75
N GLU A 143 6.30 4.04 -9.87
CA GLU A 143 5.13 3.19 -9.96
C GLU A 143 5.35 1.78 -9.40
N THR A 144 6.58 1.26 -9.47
CA THR A 144 6.93 -0.08 -8.94
C THR A 144 7.20 -0.09 -7.44
N LEU A 145 7.36 1.07 -6.80
CA LEU A 145 7.53 1.20 -5.34
C LEU A 145 6.23 0.98 -4.56
N TYR A 146 5.08 0.94 -5.24
CA TYR A 146 3.76 0.70 -4.66
C TYR A 146 3.25 -0.74 -4.87
N LEU A 147 4.00 -1.59 -5.57
CA LEU A 147 3.58 -2.94 -5.96
C LEU A 147 4.15 -4.00 -5.03
N ASP A 148 3.47 -5.16 -4.97
CA ASP A 148 4.05 -6.35 -4.36
C ASP A 148 5.26 -6.81 -5.19
N HIS A 149 6.44 -6.53 -4.64
CA HIS A 149 7.70 -6.84 -5.32
C HIS A 149 8.10 -8.32 -5.22
N MET A 150 7.41 -9.13 -4.41
CA MET A 150 7.57 -10.59 -4.37
C MET A 150 6.71 -11.23 -5.46
N GLU A 151 5.48 -10.76 -5.66
CA GLU A 151 4.64 -11.12 -6.83
C GLU A 151 5.35 -10.76 -8.14
N MET A 152 5.93 -9.54 -8.24
CA MET A 152 6.75 -9.13 -9.39
C MET A 152 7.91 -10.11 -9.67
N ILE A 153 8.51 -10.71 -8.64
CA ILE A 153 9.61 -11.69 -8.78
C ILE A 153 9.09 -13.06 -9.22
N GLN A 154 7.97 -13.50 -8.66
CA GLN A 154 7.41 -14.82 -8.92
C GLN A 154 6.78 -14.88 -10.31
N ASP A 155 5.79 -14.03 -10.59
CA ASP A 155 4.91 -14.16 -11.75
C ASP A 155 5.13 -13.11 -12.85
N GLY A 156 5.88 -12.05 -12.57
CA GLY A 156 6.17 -10.98 -13.54
C GLY A 156 6.89 -11.45 -14.83
N ASP A 157 6.89 -10.61 -15.86
CA ASP A 157 7.74 -10.80 -17.05
C ASP A 157 9.25 -10.64 -16.70
N PRO A 158 10.20 -10.90 -17.63
CA PRO A 158 11.64 -10.80 -17.34
C PRO A 158 12.13 -9.44 -16.83
N GLU A 159 11.58 -8.32 -17.30
CA GLU A 159 11.97 -6.97 -16.86
C GLU A 159 11.22 -6.54 -15.60
N THR A 160 9.96 -6.95 -15.43
CA THR A 160 9.21 -6.80 -14.17
C THR A 160 9.91 -7.56 -13.03
N ARG A 161 10.27 -8.84 -13.24
CA ARG A 161 11.04 -9.66 -12.28
C ARG A 161 12.39 -9.07 -11.94
N LYS A 162 13.12 -8.58 -12.94
CA LYS A 162 14.40 -7.86 -12.78
C LYS A 162 14.25 -6.59 -11.93
N THR A 163 13.12 -5.90 -12.04
CA THR A 163 12.80 -4.71 -11.23
C THR A 163 12.42 -5.10 -9.79
N GLY A 164 11.61 -6.15 -9.59
CA GLY A 164 11.34 -6.71 -8.25
C GLY A 164 12.63 -7.17 -7.55
N ILE A 165 13.52 -7.88 -8.26
CA ILE A 165 14.86 -8.26 -7.76
C ILE A 165 15.69 -7.04 -7.36
N LYS A 166 15.55 -5.90 -8.06
CA LYS A 166 16.23 -4.66 -7.70
C LYS A 166 15.64 -4.06 -6.41
N ILE A 167 14.32 -4.03 -6.28
CA ILE A 167 13.60 -3.57 -5.07
C ILE A 167 14.04 -4.37 -3.85
N VAL A 168 13.98 -5.71 -3.89
CA VAL A 168 14.42 -6.59 -2.77
C VAL A 168 15.88 -6.33 -2.41
N LYS A 169 16.79 -6.23 -3.39
CA LYS A 169 18.21 -5.96 -3.11
C LYS A 169 18.43 -4.61 -2.45
N THR A 170 17.70 -3.57 -2.85
CA THR A 170 17.75 -2.25 -2.22
C THR A 170 17.15 -2.29 -0.80
N ALA A 171 16.03 -2.99 -0.58
CA ALA A 171 15.43 -3.19 0.75
C ALA A 171 16.38 -3.92 1.71
N LEU A 172 17.01 -5.01 1.27
CA LEU A 172 17.99 -5.76 2.07
C LEU A 172 19.24 -4.95 2.44
N VAL A 173 19.71 -4.06 1.54
CA VAL A 173 20.82 -3.14 1.85
C VAL A 173 20.39 -2.13 2.91
N ILE A 174 19.20 -1.52 2.77
CA ILE A 174 18.64 -0.58 3.75
C ILE A 174 18.45 -1.26 5.11
N GLN A 175 17.80 -2.42 5.16
CA GLN A 175 17.54 -3.19 6.38
C GLN A 175 18.84 -3.52 7.13
N LYS A 176 19.89 -3.96 6.41
CA LYS A 176 21.21 -4.23 6.99
C LYS A 176 21.95 -2.97 7.45
N SER A 177 21.80 -1.84 6.75
CA SER A 177 22.32 -0.55 7.21
C SER A 177 21.62 -0.07 8.48
N LEU A 178 20.30 -0.19 8.58
CA LEU A 178 19.53 0.16 9.78
C LEU A 178 19.91 -0.73 10.97
N LYS A 179 19.98 -2.06 10.79
CA LYS A 179 20.47 -3.02 11.81
C LYS A 179 21.94 -2.82 12.23
N TYR A 180 22.72 -2.04 11.49
CA TYR A 180 24.09 -1.64 11.86
C TYR A 180 24.11 -0.32 12.64
N LEU A 181 23.24 0.62 12.30
CA LEU A 181 23.12 1.93 12.97
C LEU A 181 22.35 1.87 14.31
N SER A 182 21.62 0.78 14.57
CA SER A 182 20.86 0.54 15.80
C SER A 182 21.64 -0.25 16.87
N LYS A 183 22.98 -0.17 16.88
CA LYS A 183 23.89 -0.93 17.76
C LYS A 183 24.98 -0.04 18.35
#